data_AF-A0A6P1ZJ46-F1
#
_entry.id   AF-A0A6P1ZJ46-F1
#
_cell.length_a   1.000
_cell.length_b   1.000
_cell.length_c   1.000
_cell.angle_alpha   90.00
_cell.angle_beta   90.00
_cell.angle_gamma   90.00
#
_symmetry.space_group_name_H-M   'P 1'
#
loop_
_entity.id
_entity.type
_entity.pdbx_description
1 polymer ?
#
loop_
_entity_poly.entity_id
_entity_poly.type
_entity_poly.pdbx_seq_one_letter_code
_entity_poly.pdbx_strand_id
1 'polypeptide(L)'
;MMGQDIPLLSNFSEYSLAAGVAVGATTIILESTAGLPVINTEYEYIPMVIRDATTNREIIHVTAVNTDTNELTVVRGCEGTTAQEWSASAYIYVTLTAEAASDLQAYAAALAEDWAVEDEDVEVQPGQYSAKHHALKAAASASAASLSEANASASEDKAQEWAENPEDSEVEAGQYSAKHYALKAAASAAAAQAAASTFVGVPVGTTLDSRGDTVDEGFLPENSAAVSRTTFANLFAKIGTKYGAGDGSTTFNLPDSRNYFKRGWDGTPESVGAVEADAFKAHSHSASIGYSGSHTHSGTTTGAGSHAHTYYRWVQWPTPGASSGGTSSTYNGILHDTSWAGDHSHSLSINSSGNHNHSVTVNSTGDVETRPMNMRCLSQIKY
;
A
#
# COMPACT_ATOMS: atom_id res chain seq x y z
N MET A 1 -6.29 -12.39 -75.74
CA MET A 1 -5.95 -12.97 -77.06
C MET A 1 -5.84 -14.48 -76.86
N MET A 2 -6.48 -15.28 -77.72
CA MET A 2 -6.52 -16.74 -77.61
C MET A 2 -5.13 -17.32 -77.32
N GLY A 3 -5.05 -18.29 -76.40
CA GLY A 3 -3.96 -19.25 -76.36
C GLY A 3 -3.98 -20.04 -77.67
N GLN A 4 -3.42 -19.43 -78.70
CA GLN A 4 -3.13 -20.10 -79.96
C GLN A 4 -1.98 -21.05 -79.64
N ASP A 5 -2.34 -22.29 -79.33
CA ASP A 5 -1.47 -23.42 -79.59
C ASP A 5 -0.82 -23.16 -80.94
N ILE A 6 0.49 -22.91 -80.98
CA ILE A 6 1.21 -22.61 -82.22
C ILE A 6 0.96 -23.83 -83.13
N PRO A 7 0.12 -23.74 -84.19
CA PRO A 7 -0.36 -24.92 -84.92
C PRO A 7 0.74 -25.60 -85.74
N LEU A 8 1.97 -25.08 -85.69
CA LEU A 8 3.05 -25.35 -86.63
C LEU A 8 3.85 -26.62 -86.31
N LEU A 9 3.65 -27.25 -85.14
CA LEU A 9 4.47 -28.39 -84.73
C LEU A 9 3.83 -29.78 -84.99
N SER A 10 2.54 -29.87 -85.31
CA SER A 10 1.87 -31.16 -85.59
C SER A 10 1.90 -31.60 -87.07
N ASN A 11 2.40 -30.75 -87.98
CA ASN A 11 2.29 -30.93 -89.44
C ASN A 11 3.60 -31.22 -90.20
N PHE A 12 4.65 -31.72 -89.53
CA PHE A 12 5.87 -32.18 -90.22
C PHE A 12 5.67 -33.56 -90.91
N SER A 13 4.68 -33.65 -91.80
CA SER A 13 4.47 -34.80 -92.66
C SER A 13 5.30 -34.63 -93.94
N GLU A 14 6.05 -35.67 -94.31
CA GLU A 14 6.80 -35.72 -95.57
C GLU A 14 5.90 -36.27 -96.69
N TYR A 15 5.91 -35.60 -97.83
CA TYR A 15 5.17 -35.93 -99.02
C TYR A 15 6.13 -36.34 -100.15
N SER A 16 5.97 -37.56 -100.66
CA SER A 16 6.75 -38.06 -101.80
C SER A 16 6.33 -37.39 -103.10
N LEU A 17 7.30 -37.11 -103.97
CA LEU A 17 7.06 -36.64 -105.34
C LEU A 17 6.60 -37.81 -106.23
N ALA A 18 5.56 -37.60 -107.04
CA ALA A 18 5.14 -38.58 -108.03
C ALA A 18 6.05 -38.61 -109.27
N ALA A 19 6.81 -37.54 -109.52
CA ALA A 19 7.74 -37.40 -110.64
C ALA A 19 8.86 -36.39 -110.35
N GLY A 20 9.92 -36.40 -111.17
CA GLY A 20 10.96 -35.39 -111.11
C GLY A 20 10.44 -33.99 -111.46
N VAL A 21 11.00 -32.96 -110.83
CA VAL A 21 10.55 -31.57 -110.97
C VAL A 21 11.65 -30.74 -111.64
N ALA A 22 11.35 -30.14 -112.80
CA ALA A 22 12.28 -29.26 -113.50
C ALA A 22 12.39 -27.88 -112.84
N VAL A 23 13.49 -27.16 -113.12
CA VAL A 23 13.77 -25.81 -112.54
C VAL A 23 12.63 -24.81 -112.76
N GLY A 24 11.99 -24.83 -113.92
CA GLY A 24 10.90 -23.90 -114.29
C GLY A 24 9.48 -24.41 -114.04
N ALA A 25 9.32 -25.55 -113.37
CA ALA A 25 8.00 -26.14 -113.15
C ALA A 25 7.17 -25.27 -112.18
N THR A 26 5.98 -24.86 -112.62
CA THR A 26 4.98 -24.13 -111.83
C THR A 26 3.98 -25.06 -111.14
N THR A 27 4.05 -26.36 -111.44
CA THR A 27 3.19 -27.40 -110.88
C THR A 27 4.04 -28.57 -110.42
N ILE A 28 3.75 -29.09 -109.24
CA ILE A 28 4.41 -30.26 -108.65
C ILE A 28 3.36 -31.30 -108.32
N ILE A 29 3.61 -32.56 -108.69
CA ILE A 29 2.68 -33.67 -108.44
C ILE A 29 3.21 -34.51 -107.29
N LEU A 30 2.38 -34.72 -106.27
CA LEU A 30 2.68 -35.58 -105.13
C LEU A 30 2.05 -36.96 -105.30
N GLU A 31 2.58 -37.96 -104.60
CA GLU A 31 1.92 -39.27 -104.50
C GLU A 31 0.57 -39.17 -103.75
N SER A 32 0.46 -38.22 -102.82
CA SER A 32 -0.78 -37.86 -102.15
C SER A 32 -0.72 -36.43 -101.64
N THR A 33 -1.81 -35.69 -101.77
CA THR A 33 -2.02 -34.36 -101.16
C THR A 33 -2.86 -34.42 -99.88
N ALA A 34 -3.12 -35.64 -99.37
CA ALA A 34 -3.96 -35.83 -98.19
C ALA A 34 -3.39 -35.10 -96.96
N GLY A 35 -4.26 -34.37 -96.26
CA GLY A 35 -3.88 -33.62 -95.05
C GLY A 35 -3.27 -32.23 -95.31
N LEU A 36 -3.03 -31.84 -96.57
CA LEU A 36 -2.70 -30.46 -96.89
C LEU A 36 -3.96 -29.58 -96.79
N PRO A 37 -3.88 -28.40 -96.15
CA PRO A 37 -5.01 -27.49 -96.07
C PRO A 37 -5.38 -26.93 -97.46
N VAL A 38 -6.66 -26.63 -97.64
CA VAL A 38 -7.18 -25.97 -98.86
C VAL A 38 -6.84 -24.48 -98.80
N ILE A 39 -6.23 -23.95 -99.87
CA ILE A 39 -5.85 -22.53 -99.98
C ILE A 39 -7.00 -21.74 -100.62
N ASN A 40 -7.48 -20.67 -99.98
CA ASN A 40 -8.46 -19.73 -100.53
C ASN A 40 -7.76 -18.45 -101.03
N THR A 41 -8.14 -17.98 -102.22
CA THR A 41 -7.33 -17.03 -103.02
C THR A 41 -7.40 -15.59 -102.51
N GLU A 42 -6.24 -14.99 -102.19
CA GLU A 42 -5.51 -14.03 -103.06
C GLU A 42 -4.15 -13.62 -102.43
N TYR A 43 -3.91 -13.94 -101.15
CA TYR A 43 -2.66 -13.61 -100.43
C TYR A 43 -2.14 -14.73 -99.50
N GLU A 44 -2.69 -15.94 -99.61
CA GLU A 44 -2.34 -17.06 -98.73
C GLU A 44 -1.58 -18.12 -99.54
N TYR A 45 -0.38 -18.48 -99.08
CA TYR A 45 0.42 -19.56 -99.64
C TYR A 45 0.89 -20.49 -98.51
N ILE A 46 1.11 -21.76 -98.82
CA ILE A 46 1.70 -22.71 -97.89
C ILE A 46 3.20 -22.79 -98.21
N PRO A 47 4.09 -22.31 -97.32
CA PRO A 47 5.51 -22.50 -97.50
C PRO A 47 5.85 -23.98 -97.27
N MET A 48 6.53 -24.59 -98.25
CA MET A 48 7.01 -25.95 -98.14
C MET A 48 8.47 -26.02 -98.59
N VAL A 49 9.20 -27.03 -98.12
CA VAL A 49 10.58 -27.29 -98.53
C VAL A 49 10.63 -28.60 -99.31
N ILE A 50 11.21 -28.54 -100.50
CA ILE A 50 11.66 -29.72 -101.24
C ILE A 50 13.09 -30.02 -100.80
N ARG A 51 13.38 -31.28 -100.48
CA ARG A 51 14.74 -31.72 -100.13
C ARG A 51 15.08 -33.08 -100.69
N ASP A 52 16.38 -33.31 -100.84
CA ASP A 52 16.95 -34.62 -101.12
C ASP A 52 17.65 -35.22 -99.89
N ALA A 53 18.16 -36.44 -100.02
CA ALA A 53 18.89 -37.14 -98.96
C ALA A 53 20.27 -36.53 -98.65
N THR A 54 20.75 -35.59 -99.47
CA THR A 54 22.13 -35.06 -99.48
C THR A 54 22.23 -33.60 -99.03
N THR A 55 21.21 -33.10 -98.32
CA THR A 55 21.10 -31.76 -97.70
C THR A 55 20.73 -30.59 -98.61
N ASN A 56 20.52 -30.84 -99.92
CA ASN A 56 20.00 -29.80 -100.80
C ASN A 56 18.55 -29.49 -100.41
N ARG A 57 18.20 -28.21 -100.44
CA ARG A 57 16.86 -27.75 -100.10
C ARG A 57 16.45 -26.57 -100.97
N GLU A 58 15.16 -26.50 -101.27
CA GLU A 58 14.52 -25.35 -101.91
C GLU A 58 13.22 -25.05 -101.19
N ILE A 59 12.98 -23.77 -100.91
CA ILE A 59 11.70 -23.29 -100.38
C ILE A 59 10.80 -22.95 -101.55
N ILE A 60 9.58 -23.46 -101.50
CA ILE A 60 8.52 -23.22 -102.47
C ILE A 60 7.31 -22.61 -101.75
N HIS A 61 6.59 -21.74 -102.45
CA HIS A 61 5.30 -21.23 -101.98
C HIS A 61 4.21 -21.92 -102.77
N VAL A 62 3.46 -22.81 -102.13
CA VAL A 62 2.29 -23.46 -102.73
C VAL A 62 1.13 -22.49 -102.70
N THR A 63 0.59 -22.14 -103.86
CA THR A 63 -0.48 -21.16 -104.02
C THR A 63 -1.84 -21.79 -104.33
N ALA A 64 -1.86 -23.07 -104.70
CA ALA A 64 -3.08 -23.87 -104.77
C ALA A 64 -2.77 -25.36 -104.57
N VAL A 65 -3.70 -26.07 -103.94
CA VAL A 65 -3.66 -27.54 -103.77
C VAL A 65 -4.86 -28.13 -104.47
N ASN A 66 -4.64 -28.98 -105.47
CA ASN A 66 -5.69 -29.76 -106.12
C ASN A 66 -5.67 -31.18 -105.57
N THR A 67 -6.63 -31.49 -104.70
CA THR A 67 -6.72 -32.80 -104.04
C THR A 67 -7.22 -33.91 -104.94
N ASP A 68 -7.88 -33.57 -106.06
CA ASP A 68 -8.39 -34.57 -107.02
C ASP A 68 -7.27 -35.10 -107.92
N THR A 69 -6.28 -34.24 -108.26
CA THR A 69 -5.16 -34.59 -109.15
C THR A 69 -3.81 -34.73 -108.43
N ASN A 70 -3.78 -34.51 -107.11
CA ASN A 70 -2.55 -34.41 -106.30
C ASN A 70 -1.55 -33.37 -106.82
N GLU A 71 -2.04 -32.31 -107.44
CA GLU A 71 -1.21 -31.24 -108.01
C GLU A 71 -1.11 -30.05 -107.06
N LEU A 72 0.11 -29.57 -106.88
CA LEU A 72 0.43 -28.32 -106.19
C LEU A 72 0.79 -27.27 -107.22
N THR A 73 0.12 -26.13 -107.20
CA THR A 73 0.57 -24.93 -107.94
C THR A 73 1.57 -24.20 -107.06
N VAL A 74 2.76 -23.89 -107.59
CA VAL A 74 3.88 -23.42 -106.78
C VAL A 74 4.61 -22.25 -107.41
N VAL A 75 5.15 -21.38 -106.55
CA VAL A 75 6.24 -20.46 -106.84
C VAL A 75 7.53 -21.09 -106.31
N ARG A 76 8.58 -21.13 -107.16
CA ARG A 76 9.84 -21.84 -106.91
C ARG A 76 10.94 -20.88 -106.44
N GLY A 77 11.93 -21.40 -105.72
CA GLY A 77 13.10 -20.62 -105.29
C GLY A 77 12.76 -19.40 -104.42
N CYS A 78 11.88 -19.58 -103.45
CA CYS A 78 11.46 -18.52 -102.53
C CYS A 78 12.44 -18.37 -101.36
N GLU A 79 12.30 -17.27 -100.60
CA GLU A 79 12.99 -17.03 -99.32
C GLU A 79 14.52 -17.21 -99.38
N GLY A 80 15.14 -16.71 -100.45
CA GLY A 80 16.59 -16.75 -100.63
C GLY A 80 17.13 -18.09 -101.12
N THR A 81 16.28 -19.11 -101.31
CA THR A 81 16.65 -20.31 -102.05
C THR A 81 16.56 -20.07 -103.56
N THR A 82 17.22 -20.91 -104.36
CA THR A 82 17.14 -20.82 -105.83
C THR A 82 16.42 -22.07 -106.35
N ALA A 83 15.58 -21.89 -107.37
CA ALA A 83 14.90 -22.99 -108.03
C ALA A 83 15.91 -23.97 -108.63
N GLN A 84 15.73 -25.27 -108.36
CA GLN A 84 16.63 -26.33 -108.84
C GLN A 84 15.88 -27.55 -109.39
N GLU A 85 16.59 -28.47 -110.02
CA GLU A 85 16.00 -29.73 -110.49
C GLU A 85 15.93 -30.73 -109.34
N TRP A 86 14.78 -31.43 -109.23
CA TRP A 86 14.55 -32.45 -108.23
C TRP A 86 14.25 -33.79 -108.88
N SER A 87 14.88 -34.84 -108.35
CA SER A 87 14.53 -36.22 -108.73
C SER A 87 13.25 -36.68 -108.03
N ALA A 88 12.59 -37.71 -108.56
CA ALA A 88 11.39 -38.29 -107.94
C ALA A 88 11.65 -38.89 -106.54
N SER A 89 12.91 -39.11 -106.15
CA SER A 89 13.30 -39.53 -104.79
C SER A 89 13.38 -38.39 -103.78
N ALA A 90 13.20 -37.15 -104.21
CA ALA A 90 13.06 -36.00 -103.31
C ALA A 90 11.64 -35.96 -102.71
N TYR A 91 11.52 -35.23 -101.61
CA TYR A 91 10.29 -35.17 -100.83
C TYR A 91 10.06 -33.76 -100.33
N ILE A 92 8.80 -33.43 -100.10
CA ILE A 92 8.33 -32.10 -99.73
C ILE A 92 7.71 -32.16 -98.33
N TYR A 93 8.00 -31.20 -97.48
CA TYR A 93 7.36 -31.09 -96.16
C TYR A 93 7.07 -29.63 -95.81
N VAL A 94 6.09 -29.42 -94.95
CA VAL A 94 5.77 -28.09 -94.41
C VAL A 94 6.82 -27.72 -93.38
N THR A 95 7.31 -26.47 -93.39
CA THR A 95 8.29 -25.97 -92.42
C THR A 95 7.93 -24.56 -91.94
N LEU A 96 8.50 -24.18 -90.81
CA LEU A 96 8.67 -22.77 -90.46
C LEU A 96 9.61 -22.12 -91.48
N THR A 97 9.17 -21.00 -92.05
CA THR A 97 9.96 -20.17 -92.96
C THR A 97 11.05 -19.43 -92.19
N ALA A 98 12.08 -18.97 -92.89
CA ALA A 98 13.10 -18.13 -92.26
C ALA A 98 12.50 -16.82 -91.72
N GLU A 99 11.51 -16.29 -92.44
CA GLU A 99 10.72 -15.11 -92.04
C GLU A 99 9.88 -15.39 -90.78
N ALA A 100 9.10 -16.48 -90.75
CA ALA A 100 8.31 -16.84 -89.57
C ALA A 100 9.19 -17.16 -88.35
N ALA A 101 10.39 -17.71 -88.55
CA ALA A 101 11.35 -17.91 -87.47
C ALA A 101 11.91 -16.58 -86.93
N SER A 102 12.18 -15.62 -87.82
CA SER A 102 12.57 -14.25 -87.45
C SER A 102 11.43 -13.53 -86.70
N ASP A 103 10.19 -13.67 -87.16
CA ASP A 103 9.01 -13.09 -86.51
C ASP A 103 8.78 -13.70 -85.13
N LEU A 104 8.97 -15.02 -84.98
CA LEU A 104 8.90 -15.69 -83.69
C LEU A 104 10.00 -15.21 -82.74
N GLN A 105 11.22 -15.00 -83.25
CA GLN A 105 12.33 -14.46 -82.45
C GLN A 105 12.07 -13.00 -82.04
N ALA A 106 11.51 -12.18 -82.93
CA ALA A 106 11.10 -10.81 -82.63
C ALA A 106 9.98 -10.77 -81.59
N TYR A 107 8.97 -11.64 -81.71
CA TYR A 107 7.90 -11.78 -80.73
C TYR A 107 8.43 -12.23 -79.36
N ALA A 108 9.34 -13.20 -79.32
CA ALA A 108 9.97 -13.64 -78.08
C ALA A 108 10.80 -12.53 -77.41
N ALA A 109 11.50 -11.71 -78.20
CA ALA A 109 12.25 -10.56 -77.69
C ALA A 109 11.31 -9.48 -77.13
N ALA A 110 10.24 -9.14 -77.85
CA ALA A 110 9.23 -8.18 -77.39
C ALA A 110 8.57 -8.65 -76.08
N LEU A 111 8.17 -9.93 -76.02
CA LEU A 111 7.59 -10.50 -74.81
C LEU A 111 8.58 -10.46 -73.63
N ALA A 112 9.87 -10.72 -73.87
CA ALA A 112 10.89 -10.62 -72.83
C ALA A 112 11.08 -9.17 -72.32
N GLU A 113 10.95 -8.17 -73.19
CA GLU A 113 10.89 -6.76 -72.78
C GLU A 113 9.65 -6.50 -71.93
N ASP A 114 8.46 -6.95 -72.36
CA ASP A 114 7.23 -6.77 -71.59
C ASP A 114 7.35 -7.38 -70.17
N TRP A 115 7.91 -8.60 -70.06
CA TRP A 115 8.19 -9.25 -68.78
C TRP A 115 9.14 -8.45 -67.87
N ALA A 116 10.05 -7.68 -68.44
CA ALA A 116 11.04 -6.92 -67.69
C ALA A 116 10.51 -5.56 -67.22
N VAL A 117 9.85 -4.82 -68.11
CA VAL A 117 9.63 -3.37 -67.93
C VAL A 117 8.17 -2.94 -67.86
N GLU A 118 7.20 -3.83 -68.11
CA GLU A 118 5.79 -3.44 -68.07
C GLU A 118 5.38 -2.80 -66.75
N ASP A 119 4.46 -1.85 -66.86
CA ASP A 119 4.05 -1.01 -65.75
C ASP A 119 3.32 -1.80 -64.65
N GLU A 120 3.22 -1.18 -63.48
CA GLU A 120 2.58 -1.81 -62.33
C GLU A 120 1.10 -2.09 -62.60
N ASP A 121 0.64 -3.29 -62.24
CA ASP A 121 -0.75 -3.75 -62.38
C ASP A 121 -1.16 -3.99 -63.86
N VAL A 122 -0.18 -4.07 -64.76
CA VAL A 122 -0.35 -4.52 -66.15
C VAL A 122 0.01 -6.00 -66.26
N GLU A 123 -0.94 -6.80 -66.71
CA GLU A 123 -0.71 -8.23 -66.97
C GLU A 123 0.11 -8.42 -68.24
N VAL A 124 1.26 -9.07 -68.12
CA VAL A 124 2.10 -9.50 -69.26
C VAL A 124 1.49 -10.75 -69.89
N GLN A 125 0.92 -11.62 -69.06
CA GLN A 125 0.09 -12.77 -69.45
C GLN A 125 -1.07 -12.89 -68.46
N PRO A 126 -2.14 -13.64 -68.79
CA PRO A 126 -3.28 -13.80 -67.89
C PRO A 126 -2.85 -14.23 -66.49
N GLY A 127 -3.04 -13.34 -65.51
CA GLY A 127 -2.65 -13.54 -64.12
C GLY A 127 -1.14 -13.50 -63.81
N GLN A 128 -0.30 -13.02 -64.73
CA GLN A 128 1.15 -12.88 -64.54
C GLN A 128 1.59 -11.43 -64.81
N TYR A 129 2.47 -10.93 -63.96
CA TYR A 129 2.94 -9.54 -63.97
C TYR A 129 4.45 -9.46 -64.19
N SER A 130 4.90 -8.28 -64.60
CA SER A 130 6.31 -8.02 -64.87
C SER A 130 7.19 -8.09 -63.62
N ALA A 131 8.50 -8.23 -63.83
CA ALA A 131 9.49 -8.13 -62.77
C ALA A 131 9.46 -6.73 -62.11
N LYS A 132 9.23 -5.68 -62.90
CA LYS A 132 9.09 -4.30 -62.41
C LYS A 132 7.88 -4.15 -61.47
N HIS A 133 6.72 -4.73 -61.79
CA HIS A 133 5.56 -4.74 -60.90
C HIS A 133 5.91 -5.36 -59.53
N HIS A 134 6.51 -6.55 -59.52
CA HIS A 134 6.88 -7.21 -58.26
C HIS A 134 7.90 -6.40 -57.46
N ALA A 135 8.88 -5.77 -58.12
CA ALA A 135 9.85 -4.91 -57.46
C ALA A 135 9.18 -3.67 -56.81
N LEU A 136 8.22 -3.05 -57.51
CA LEU A 136 7.46 -1.91 -57.00
C LEU A 136 6.57 -2.30 -55.81
N LYS A 137 5.83 -3.41 -55.91
CA LYS A 137 5.02 -3.93 -54.78
C LYS A 137 5.90 -4.25 -53.56
N ALA A 138 7.08 -4.84 -53.78
CA ALA A 138 8.03 -5.11 -52.70
C ALA A 138 8.55 -3.82 -52.05
N ALA A 139 8.89 -2.79 -52.84
CA ALA A 139 9.33 -1.50 -52.34
C ALA A 139 8.22 -0.76 -51.57
N ALA A 140 6.98 -0.82 -52.05
CA ALA A 140 5.81 -0.28 -51.34
C ALA A 140 5.58 -1.02 -50.01
N SER A 141 5.68 -2.35 -50.00
CA SER A 141 5.58 -3.15 -48.78
C SER A 141 6.68 -2.82 -47.77
N ALA A 142 7.92 -2.63 -48.23
CA ALA A 142 9.03 -2.19 -47.38
C ALA A 142 8.77 -0.80 -46.76
N SER A 143 8.24 0.14 -47.56
CA SER A 143 7.90 1.48 -47.07
C SER A 143 6.76 1.45 -46.03
N ALA A 144 5.75 0.61 -46.25
CA ALA A 144 4.67 0.37 -45.30
C ALA A 144 5.19 -0.27 -43.99
N ALA A 145 6.17 -1.17 -44.08
CA ALA A 145 6.82 -1.75 -42.90
C ALA A 145 7.57 -0.70 -42.08
N SER A 146 8.35 0.18 -42.73
CA SER A 146 9.05 1.28 -42.04
C SER A 146 8.09 2.26 -41.39
N LEU A 147 6.96 2.58 -42.04
CA LEU A 147 5.93 3.42 -41.44
C LEU A 147 5.26 2.73 -40.23
N SER A 148 5.03 1.43 -40.31
CA SER A 148 4.49 0.65 -39.20
C SER A 148 5.44 0.64 -38.00
N GLU A 149 6.75 0.55 -38.23
CA GLU A 149 7.77 0.64 -37.18
C GLU A 149 7.77 2.02 -36.51
N ALA A 150 7.74 3.10 -37.31
CA ALA A 150 7.65 4.46 -36.78
C ALA A 150 6.37 4.69 -35.95
N ASN A 151 5.23 4.18 -36.42
CA ASN A 151 3.96 4.26 -35.70
C ASN A 151 3.98 3.46 -34.40
N ALA A 152 4.67 2.31 -34.38
CA ALA A 152 4.83 1.51 -33.17
C ALA A 152 5.68 2.25 -32.13
N SER A 153 6.80 2.84 -32.55
CA SER A 153 7.65 3.67 -31.68
C SER A 153 6.88 4.86 -31.08
N ALA A 154 6.12 5.59 -31.91
CA ALA A 154 5.31 6.71 -31.43
C ALA A 154 4.22 6.26 -30.45
N SER A 155 3.67 5.05 -30.63
CA SER A 155 2.68 4.48 -29.72
C SER A 155 3.32 4.06 -28.38
N GLU A 156 4.54 3.55 -28.40
CA GLU A 156 5.32 3.24 -27.19
C GLU A 156 5.62 4.50 -26.38
N ASP A 157 6.14 5.55 -27.03
CA ASP A 157 6.40 6.85 -26.40
C ASP A 157 5.12 7.40 -25.75
N LYS A 158 3.99 7.33 -26.47
CA LYS A 158 2.71 7.79 -25.95
C LYS A 158 2.23 6.97 -24.76
N ALA A 159 2.40 5.66 -24.79
CA ALA A 159 2.06 4.80 -23.65
C ALA A 159 2.91 5.14 -22.42
N GLN A 160 4.19 5.46 -22.60
CA GLN A 160 5.06 5.90 -21.52
C GLN A 160 4.60 7.25 -20.93
N GLU A 161 4.20 8.22 -21.75
CA GLU A 161 3.58 9.46 -21.25
C GLU A 161 2.33 9.15 -20.42
N TRP A 162 1.41 8.33 -20.92
CA TRP A 162 0.19 7.94 -20.20
C TRP A 162 0.48 7.26 -18.86
N ALA A 163 1.57 6.51 -18.75
CA ALA A 163 1.97 5.83 -17.51
C ALA A 163 2.67 6.77 -16.53
N GLU A 164 3.65 7.56 -16.99
CA GLU A 164 4.66 8.17 -16.13
C GLU A 164 4.66 9.70 -16.07
N ASN A 165 3.89 10.38 -16.93
CA ASN A 165 3.91 11.85 -17.01
C ASN A 165 3.73 12.47 -15.60
N PRO A 166 4.48 13.52 -15.25
CA PRO A 166 4.40 14.15 -13.93
C PRO A 166 2.99 14.61 -13.56
N GLU A 167 2.77 14.78 -12.25
CA GLU A 167 1.50 15.31 -11.75
C GLU A 167 1.21 16.68 -12.36
N ASP A 168 -0.07 16.92 -12.70
CA ASP A 168 -0.58 18.18 -13.24
C ASP A 168 0.01 18.54 -14.62
N SER A 169 0.63 17.56 -15.28
CA SER A 169 1.05 17.65 -16.68
C SER A 169 0.07 16.88 -17.56
N GLU A 170 -0.51 17.58 -18.52
CA GLU A 170 -1.44 16.99 -19.49
C GLU A 170 -0.68 16.08 -20.45
N VAL A 171 -1.22 14.88 -20.65
CA VAL A 171 -0.76 13.93 -21.70
C VAL A 171 -1.46 14.26 -23.02
N GLU A 172 -2.75 14.57 -22.94
CA GLU A 172 -3.55 15.15 -24.02
C GLU A 172 -4.43 16.26 -23.45
N ALA A 173 -5.03 17.07 -24.31
CA ALA A 173 -5.84 18.21 -23.86
C ALA A 173 -6.92 17.77 -22.85
N GLY A 174 -6.78 18.20 -21.60
CA GLY A 174 -7.67 17.84 -20.50
C GLY A 174 -7.59 16.37 -20.02
N GLN A 175 -6.57 15.62 -20.42
CA GLN A 175 -6.33 14.25 -19.99
C GLN A 175 -4.95 14.11 -19.32
N TYR A 176 -4.93 13.40 -18.18
CA TYR A 176 -3.75 13.26 -17.34
C TYR A 176 -3.32 11.79 -17.20
N SER A 177 -2.06 11.58 -16.85
CA SER A 177 -1.47 10.24 -16.71
C SER A 177 -2.09 9.43 -15.57
N ALA A 178 -1.90 8.11 -15.60
CA ALA A 178 -2.27 7.21 -14.50
C ALA A 178 -1.58 7.62 -13.19
N LYS A 179 -0.31 8.06 -13.27
CA LYS A 179 0.46 8.57 -12.13
C LYS A 179 -0.16 9.81 -11.49
N HIS A 180 -0.68 10.76 -12.28
CA HIS A 180 -1.40 11.92 -11.73
C HIS A 180 -2.62 11.48 -10.91
N TYR A 181 -3.48 10.62 -11.46
CA TYR A 181 -4.66 10.16 -10.74
C TYR A 181 -4.30 9.37 -9.47
N ALA A 182 -3.24 8.55 -9.53
CA ALA A 182 -2.74 7.83 -8.36
C ALA A 182 -2.26 8.80 -7.25
N LEU A 183 -1.54 9.86 -7.61
CA LEU A 183 -1.08 10.88 -6.66
C LEU A 183 -2.25 11.68 -6.07
N LYS A 184 -3.21 12.12 -6.90
CA LYS A 184 -4.44 12.80 -6.40
C LYS A 184 -5.25 11.91 -5.48
N ALA A 185 -5.38 10.62 -5.79
CA ALA A 185 -6.06 9.65 -4.94
C ALA A 185 -5.32 9.47 -3.60
N ALA A 186 -3.99 9.34 -3.62
CA ALA A 186 -3.17 9.24 -2.42
C ALA A 186 -3.29 10.51 -1.54
N ALA A 187 -3.25 11.69 -2.15
CA ALA A 187 -3.45 12.96 -1.45
C ALA A 187 -4.85 13.06 -0.83
N SER A 188 -5.89 12.63 -1.56
CA SER A 188 -7.26 12.58 -1.05
C SER A 188 -7.41 11.59 0.11
N ALA A 189 -6.78 10.41 0.03
CA ALA A 189 -6.77 9.44 1.12
C ALA A 189 -6.05 9.98 2.36
N ALA A 190 -4.91 10.64 2.19
CA ALA A 190 -4.19 11.30 3.29
C ALA A 190 -5.04 12.42 3.92
N ALA A 191 -5.74 13.22 3.12
CA ALA A 191 -6.66 14.25 3.62
C ALA A 191 -7.86 13.65 4.36
N ALA A 192 -8.42 12.53 3.88
CA ALA A 192 -9.50 11.81 4.55
C ALA A 192 -9.03 11.19 5.88
N GLN A 193 -7.81 10.63 5.92
CA GLN A 193 -7.23 10.08 7.14
C GLN A 193 -6.90 11.18 8.16
N ALA A 194 -6.40 12.33 7.70
CA ALA A 194 -6.22 13.51 8.52
C ALA A 194 -7.58 13.97 9.10
N ALA A 195 -8.61 14.11 8.25
CA ALA A 195 -9.96 14.49 8.68
C ALA A 195 -10.60 13.49 9.65
N ALA A 196 -10.38 12.19 9.46
CA ALA A 196 -10.81 11.13 10.38
C ALA A 196 -10.05 11.18 11.70
N SER A 197 -8.76 11.54 11.68
CA SER A 197 -7.96 11.79 12.89
C SER A 197 -8.42 13.05 13.64
N THR A 198 -9.03 13.99 12.91
CA THR A 198 -9.76 15.14 13.47
C THR A 198 -11.17 14.78 13.98
N PHE A 199 -11.50 13.49 14.19
CA PHE A 199 -12.76 13.07 14.82
C PHE A 199 -13.09 13.99 16.00
N VAL A 200 -14.09 14.84 15.75
CA VAL A 200 -14.51 15.92 16.61
C VAL A 200 -15.16 15.30 17.84
N GLY A 201 -14.39 15.22 18.92
CA GLY A 201 -14.92 14.88 20.23
C GLY A 201 -13.98 15.26 21.36
N VAL A 202 -12.67 15.10 21.17
CA VAL A 202 -11.68 15.23 22.26
C VAL A 202 -10.43 15.96 21.75
N PRO A 203 -10.20 17.22 22.16
CA PRO A 203 -8.99 17.96 21.79
C PRO A 203 -7.70 17.28 22.25
N VAL A 204 -6.62 17.37 21.47
CA VAL A 204 -5.28 16.89 21.86
C VAL A 204 -4.85 17.51 23.19
N GLY A 205 -4.26 16.69 24.06
CA GLY A 205 -3.91 17.06 25.43
C GLY A 205 -5.06 16.98 26.43
N THR A 206 -6.25 16.55 26.03
CA THR A 206 -7.36 16.29 26.95
C THR A 206 -7.17 14.93 27.62
N THR A 207 -7.32 14.91 28.94
CA THR A 207 -7.39 13.69 29.74
C THR A 207 -8.81 13.12 29.74
N LEU A 208 -8.95 11.82 29.50
CA LEU A 208 -10.16 11.04 29.75
C LEU A 208 -9.90 9.99 30.82
N ASP A 209 -10.95 9.71 31.61
CA ASP A 209 -10.96 8.65 32.61
C ASP A 209 -11.86 7.51 32.13
N SER A 210 -11.24 6.40 31.71
CA SER A 210 -11.97 5.22 31.22
C SER A 210 -12.29 4.23 32.33
N ARG A 211 -13.40 3.50 32.13
CA ARG A 211 -13.78 2.33 32.95
C ARG A 211 -13.15 1.02 32.44
N GLY A 212 -12.54 1.05 31.26
CA GLY A 212 -11.78 -0.07 30.72
C GLY A 212 -10.42 -0.25 31.40
N ASP A 213 -9.81 -1.41 31.18
CA ASP A 213 -8.48 -1.79 31.69
C ASP A 213 -7.37 -1.67 30.63
N THR A 214 -7.71 -1.29 29.40
CA THR A 214 -6.78 -1.02 28.30
C THR A 214 -6.86 0.43 27.83
N VAL A 215 -5.74 0.95 27.33
CA VAL A 215 -5.69 2.30 26.74
C VAL A 215 -6.45 2.29 25.42
N ASP A 216 -7.32 3.28 25.23
CA ASP A 216 -8.15 3.41 24.04
C ASP A 216 -7.31 3.89 22.85
N GLU A 217 -7.76 3.52 21.64
CA GLU A 217 -7.08 3.94 20.41
C GLU A 217 -7.03 5.47 20.29
N GLY A 218 -5.85 5.99 19.95
CA GLY A 218 -5.63 7.43 19.87
C GLY A 218 -5.38 8.13 21.21
N PHE A 219 -5.13 7.38 22.29
CA PHE A 219 -4.72 7.88 23.60
C PHE A 219 -3.41 7.24 24.09
N LEU A 220 -2.76 7.89 25.05
CA LEU A 220 -1.61 7.37 25.79
C LEU A 220 -1.93 7.32 27.30
N PRO A 221 -1.40 6.35 28.06
CA PRO A 221 -1.62 6.30 29.51
C PRO A 221 -0.90 7.44 30.23
N GLU A 222 -1.52 8.03 31.25
CA GLU A 222 -0.88 9.04 32.10
C GLU A 222 -0.01 8.36 33.18
N ASN A 223 1.20 7.94 32.80
CA ASN A 223 2.08 7.11 33.61
C ASN A 223 3.54 7.60 33.68
N SER A 224 3.81 8.87 33.36
CA SER A 224 5.17 9.44 33.30
C SER A 224 6.14 8.79 32.28
N ALA A 225 5.65 8.01 31.33
CA ALA A 225 6.51 7.46 30.28
C ALA A 225 7.11 8.57 29.41
N ALA A 226 8.36 8.38 28.98
CA ALA A 226 8.99 9.19 27.95
C ALA A 226 8.52 8.71 26.56
N VAL A 227 7.97 9.61 25.75
CA VAL A 227 7.44 9.31 24.41
C VAL A 227 8.06 10.23 23.35
N SER A 228 8.04 9.79 22.08
CA SER A 228 8.69 10.48 20.97
C SER A 228 8.02 11.81 20.61
N ARG A 229 8.82 12.88 20.47
CA ARG A 229 8.37 14.21 20.01
C ARG A 229 7.88 14.20 18.56
N THR A 230 8.46 13.34 17.71
CA THR A 230 8.09 13.28 16.29
C THR A 230 6.83 12.45 16.07
N THR A 231 6.70 11.34 16.80
CA THR A 231 5.52 10.47 16.72
C THR A 231 4.28 11.15 17.31
N PHE A 232 4.45 11.91 18.40
CA PHE A 232 3.35 12.58 19.10
C PHE A 232 3.49 14.11 19.03
N ALA A 233 3.70 14.64 17.82
CA ALA A 233 4.01 16.05 17.59
C ALA A 233 2.92 17.02 18.08
N ASN A 234 1.64 16.67 17.89
CA ASN A 234 0.52 17.49 18.33
C ASN A 234 0.46 17.58 19.86
N LEU A 235 0.62 16.44 20.56
CA LEU A 235 0.69 16.42 22.01
C LEU A 235 1.90 17.18 22.54
N PHE A 236 3.08 16.99 21.95
CA PHE A 236 4.29 17.72 22.33
C PHE A 236 4.10 19.22 22.17
N ALA A 237 3.50 19.68 21.06
CA ALA A 237 3.17 21.09 20.86
C ALA A 237 2.21 21.63 21.93
N LYS A 238 1.36 20.78 22.52
CA LYS A 238 0.37 21.15 23.53
C LYS A 238 0.93 21.21 24.95
N ILE A 239 1.67 20.18 25.39
CA ILE A 239 2.15 20.05 26.79
C ILE A 239 3.64 20.31 26.96
N GLY A 240 4.41 20.33 25.87
CA GLY A 240 5.86 20.53 25.87
C GLY A 240 6.57 19.55 26.80
N THR A 241 7.49 20.08 27.59
CA THR A 241 8.28 19.34 28.59
C THR A 241 7.76 19.52 30.01
N LYS A 242 6.51 19.99 30.19
CA LYS A 242 5.92 20.32 31.50
C LYS A 242 6.00 19.16 32.50
N TYR A 243 5.87 17.93 32.03
CA TYR A 243 5.91 16.72 32.88
C TYR A 243 7.28 16.01 32.85
N GLY A 244 8.29 16.66 32.27
CA GLY A 244 9.66 16.16 32.15
C GLY A 244 10.17 16.25 30.72
N ALA A 245 11.47 16.52 30.60
CA ALA A 245 12.12 16.72 29.30
C ALA A 245 12.40 15.41 28.53
N GLY A 246 12.06 14.24 29.09
CA GLY A 246 12.50 12.95 28.58
C GLY A 246 14.02 12.85 28.59
N ASP A 247 14.58 12.47 27.45
CA ASP A 247 16.02 12.46 27.12
C ASP A 247 16.61 13.86 26.84
N GLY A 248 15.80 14.92 26.87
CA GLY A 248 16.22 16.29 26.58
C GLY A 248 16.26 16.67 25.10
N SER A 249 16.05 15.73 24.16
CA SER A 249 16.16 15.98 22.73
C SER A 249 15.01 15.39 21.91
N THR A 250 14.84 14.06 21.96
CA THR A 250 13.93 13.34 21.05
C THR A 250 12.62 12.94 21.71
N THR A 251 12.54 13.02 23.05
CA THR A 251 11.38 12.59 23.83
C THR A 251 10.87 13.67 24.79
N PHE A 252 9.68 13.45 25.34
CA PHE A 252 9.08 14.24 26.43
C PHE A 252 8.27 13.30 27.33
N ASN A 253 8.08 13.67 28.60
CA ASN A 253 7.33 12.83 29.53
C ASN A 253 5.83 13.16 29.49
N LEU A 254 5.01 12.13 29.68
CA LEU A 254 3.57 12.25 29.90
C LEU A 254 3.24 12.69 31.33
N PRO A 255 2.04 13.24 31.59
CA PRO A 255 1.53 13.39 32.95
C PRO A 255 1.50 12.04 33.70
N ASP A 256 1.47 12.09 35.03
CA ASP A 256 1.20 10.94 35.87
C ASP A 256 0.07 11.26 36.85
N SER A 257 -1.12 10.75 36.53
CA SER A 257 -2.32 10.95 37.34
C SER A 257 -2.59 9.76 38.26
N ARG A 258 -1.70 8.77 38.30
CA ARG A 258 -1.91 7.57 39.13
C ARG A 258 -1.89 7.97 40.60
N ASN A 259 -2.95 7.57 41.31
CA ASN A 259 -3.16 7.84 42.74
C ASN A 259 -3.36 9.33 43.10
N TYR A 260 -3.61 10.21 42.13
CA TYR A 260 -3.92 11.62 42.38
C TYR A 260 -5.41 11.93 42.17
N PHE A 261 -5.92 12.88 42.97
CA PHE A 261 -7.22 13.52 42.70
C PHE A 261 -7.00 14.75 41.83
N LYS A 262 -7.87 14.94 40.83
CA LYS A 262 -7.83 16.12 39.96
C LYS A 262 -8.39 17.32 40.71
N ARG A 263 -7.63 18.42 40.74
CA ARG A 263 -8.08 19.72 41.24
C ARG A 263 -8.31 20.66 40.06
N GLY A 264 -9.36 21.47 40.14
CA GLY A 264 -9.65 22.50 39.13
C GLY A 264 -8.55 23.54 39.07
N TRP A 265 -8.30 24.05 37.86
CA TRP A 265 -7.30 25.10 37.63
C TRP A 265 -7.69 26.40 38.36
N ASP A 266 -6.74 26.97 39.10
CA ASP A 266 -6.93 28.19 39.89
C ASP A 266 -6.66 29.48 39.10
N GLY A 267 -6.33 29.37 37.80
CA GLY A 267 -6.00 30.49 36.91
C GLY A 267 -4.50 30.80 36.78
N THR A 268 -3.63 30.09 37.51
CA THR A 268 -2.17 30.24 37.39
C THR A 268 -1.57 29.17 36.47
N PRO A 269 -0.98 29.50 35.31
CA PRO A 269 -0.50 28.49 34.35
C PRO A 269 0.50 27.46 34.92
N GLU A 270 1.24 27.86 35.97
CA GLU A 270 2.21 27.06 36.70
C GLU A 270 1.55 25.99 37.59
N SER A 271 0.31 26.20 38.06
CA SER A 271 -0.41 25.21 38.87
C SER A 271 -0.87 24.00 38.06
N VAL A 272 -1.02 24.16 36.74
CA VAL A 272 -1.36 23.04 35.86
C VAL A 272 -0.19 22.05 35.84
N GLY A 273 -0.43 20.87 36.41
CA GLY A 273 0.54 19.79 36.54
C GLY A 273 1.29 19.78 37.88
N ALA A 274 1.04 20.74 38.76
CA ALA A 274 1.59 20.74 40.12
C ALA A 274 0.89 19.69 40.99
N VAL A 275 1.67 18.99 41.82
CA VAL A 275 1.17 18.03 42.81
C VAL A 275 1.08 18.72 44.16
N GLU A 276 -0.07 18.59 44.80
CA GLU A 276 -0.30 19.07 46.17
C GLU A 276 -0.50 17.87 47.09
N ALA A 277 0.24 17.87 48.22
CA ALA A 277 0.07 16.85 49.24
C ALA A 277 -1.30 16.97 49.94
N ASP A 278 -1.76 15.89 50.55
CA ASP A 278 -2.97 15.93 51.36
C ASP A 278 -2.77 16.78 52.62
N ALA A 279 -3.84 17.45 53.03
CA ALA A 279 -3.84 18.29 54.22
C ALA A 279 -5.21 18.21 54.88
N PHE A 280 -5.24 18.00 56.20
CA PHE A 280 -6.46 18.15 56.96
C PHE A 280 -6.84 19.63 57.07
N LYS A 281 -8.12 19.92 56.86
CA LYS A 281 -8.66 21.23 57.22
C LYS A 281 -8.40 21.47 58.71
N ALA A 282 -7.86 22.64 59.04
CA ALA A 282 -7.62 23.04 60.42
C ALA A 282 -8.89 22.86 61.25
N HIS A 283 -8.78 22.14 62.36
CA HIS A 283 -9.87 21.88 63.29
C HIS A 283 -9.33 21.70 64.71
N SER A 284 -10.24 21.69 65.69
CA SER A 284 -9.91 21.47 67.10
C SER A 284 -10.92 20.50 67.72
N HIS A 285 -10.51 19.85 68.82
CA HIS A 285 -11.37 19.02 69.64
C HIS A 285 -11.55 19.65 71.01
N SER A 286 -12.76 19.59 71.56
CA SER A 286 -12.94 19.75 72.99
C SER A 286 -12.43 18.51 73.70
N ALA A 287 -11.69 18.70 74.78
CA ALA A 287 -11.24 17.63 75.67
C ALA A 287 -11.64 17.97 77.10
N SER A 288 -12.07 16.97 77.86
CA SER A 288 -12.33 17.09 79.29
C SER A 288 -11.50 16.06 80.05
N ILE A 289 -11.06 16.43 81.24
CA ILE A 289 -10.38 15.54 82.17
C ILE A 289 -11.33 15.37 83.36
N GLY A 290 -11.65 14.14 83.72
CA GLY A 290 -12.42 13.87 84.93
C GLY A 290 -11.65 14.31 86.17
N TYR A 291 -12.33 14.94 87.13
CA TYR A 291 -11.71 15.42 88.38
C TYR A 291 -11.14 14.23 89.17
N SER A 292 -9.82 14.03 89.13
CA SER A 292 -9.15 12.99 89.92
C SER A 292 -8.59 13.57 91.21
N GLY A 293 -9.47 13.62 92.22
CA GLY A 293 -9.11 13.20 93.57
C GLY A 293 -8.58 14.25 94.53
N SER A 294 -9.48 15.08 95.08
CA SER A 294 -9.28 15.55 96.46
C SER A 294 -9.58 14.37 97.40
N HIS A 295 -8.61 13.96 98.22
CA HIS A 295 -8.80 12.96 99.26
C HIS A 295 -8.27 13.49 100.60
N THR A 296 -8.81 12.97 101.70
CA THR A 296 -8.47 13.42 103.06
C THR A 296 -7.80 12.30 103.84
N HIS A 297 -6.95 12.68 104.80
CA HIS A 297 -6.37 11.79 105.79
C HIS A 297 -6.89 12.18 107.17
N SER A 298 -7.14 11.19 108.03
CA SER A 298 -7.53 11.41 109.42
C SER A 298 -6.78 10.48 110.36
N GLY A 299 -6.63 10.91 111.61
CA GLY A 299 -6.02 10.14 112.69
C GLY A 299 -6.51 10.59 114.06
N THR A 300 -6.43 9.70 115.05
CA THR A 300 -6.83 9.97 116.45
C THR A 300 -5.78 9.47 117.42
N THR A 301 -5.73 10.07 118.61
CA THR A 301 -4.92 9.60 119.75
C THR A 301 -5.83 8.92 120.78
N THR A 302 -5.29 8.01 121.59
CA THR A 302 -6.03 7.40 122.71
C THR A 302 -6.08 8.35 123.91
N GLY A 303 -7.20 8.36 124.66
CA GLY A 303 -7.33 9.13 125.89
C GLY A 303 -6.32 8.67 126.96
N ALA A 304 -5.66 9.64 127.59
CA ALA A 304 -4.77 9.42 128.73
C ALA A 304 -4.82 10.62 129.69
N GLY A 305 -4.29 10.44 130.91
CA GLY A 305 -4.12 11.53 131.88
C GLY A 305 -5.09 11.55 133.06
N SER A 306 -5.98 10.56 133.18
CA SER A 306 -6.81 10.39 134.38
C SER A 306 -5.94 10.15 135.62
N HIS A 307 -6.07 11.00 136.63
CA HIS A 307 -5.41 10.78 137.93
C HIS A 307 -6.22 11.36 139.10
N ALA A 308 -5.90 10.95 140.33
CA ALA A 308 -6.48 11.43 141.59
C ALA A 308 -5.37 11.75 142.61
N HIS A 309 -5.69 12.54 143.63
CA HIS A 309 -4.76 12.97 144.68
C HIS A 309 -5.27 12.65 146.08
N THR A 310 -4.36 12.36 147.01
CA THR A 310 -4.67 12.00 148.41
C THR A 310 -4.32 13.14 149.37
N TYR A 311 -5.19 13.46 150.34
CA TYR A 311 -4.93 14.46 151.39
C TYR A 311 -5.47 14.05 152.78
N TYR A 312 -4.97 14.68 153.85
CA TYR A 312 -5.37 14.41 155.24
C TYR A 312 -6.41 15.40 155.76
N ARG A 313 -7.43 14.91 156.46
CA ARG A 313 -8.41 15.71 157.20
C ARG A 313 -8.39 15.35 158.69
N TRP A 314 -8.17 16.35 159.54
CA TRP A 314 -8.11 16.19 161.00
C TRP A 314 -9.45 16.59 161.64
N VAL A 315 -9.98 15.78 162.56
CA VAL A 315 -11.27 16.02 163.23
C VAL A 315 -11.14 15.77 164.74
N GLN A 316 -11.68 16.66 165.57
CA GLN A 316 -11.64 16.55 167.05
C GLN A 316 -12.94 15.97 167.60
N TRP A 317 -12.84 14.97 168.49
CA TRP A 317 -13.98 14.38 169.20
C TRP A 317 -13.94 14.76 170.70
N PRO A 318 -15.01 15.31 171.31
CA PRO A 318 -15.08 15.52 172.77
C PRO A 318 -15.50 14.23 173.50
N THR A 319 -14.81 13.86 174.59
CA THR A 319 -15.18 12.75 175.49
C THR A 319 -15.85 13.28 176.77
N PRO A 320 -17.04 12.78 177.18
CA PRO A 320 -17.69 13.20 178.43
C PRO A 320 -17.09 12.50 179.67
N GLY A 321 -16.59 13.25 180.66
CA GLY A 321 -16.41 12.73 182.03
C GLY A 321 -15.17 13.11 182.85
N ALA A 322 -14.21 13.91 182.36
CA ALA A 322 -13.00 14.24 183.14
C ALA A 322 -13.07 15.63 183.81
N SER A 323 -13.05 15.66 185.15
CA SER A 323 -12.86 16.87 185.95
C SER A 323 -11.41 17.00 186.46
N SER A 324 -10.83 18.15 186.16
CA SER A 324 -9.72 18.86 186.82
C SER A 324 -8.36 18.16 186.98
N GLY A 325 -7.47 18.42 186.00
CA GLY A 325 -6.04 18.59 186.27
C GLY A 325 -5.04 17.98 185.29
N GLY A 326 -5.46 17.08 184.40
CA GLY A 326 -4.59 16.48 183.40
C GLY A 326 -5.36 16.07 182.16
N THR A 327 -5.00 16.65 181.01
CA THR A 327 -5.60 16.31 179.71
C THR A 327 -4.48 15.89 178.76
N SER A 328 -4.42 14.60 178.48
CA SER A 328 -3.67 14.03 177.36
C SER A 328 -4.66 13.90 176.18
N SER A 329 -4.49 14.72 175.14
CA SER A 329 -5.24 14.62 173.86
C SER A 329 -4.40 13.91 172.81
N THR A 330 -4.89 12.79 172.27
CA THR A 330 -4.32 12.12 171.07
C THR A 330 -5.09 12.53 169.80
N TYR A 331 -4.39 13.10 168.82
CA TYR A 331 -4.91 13.41 167.48
C TYR A 331 -4.64 12.24 166.52
N ASN A 332 -5.61 11.82 165.71
CA ASN A 332 -5.43 10.84 164.63
C ASN A 332 -6.04 11.38 163.33
N GLY A 333 -5.27 11.37 162.23
CA GLY A 333 -5.66 11.94 160.93
C GLY A 333 -6.28 10.89 160.03
N ILE A 334 -7.35 11.23 159.31
CA ILE A 334 -8.03 10.36 158.33
C ILE A 334 -7.65 10.81 156.91
N LEU A 335 -7.26 9.87 156.05
CA LEU A 335 -6.90 10.08 154.64
C LEU A 335 -8.15 10.12 153.74
N HIS A 336 -8.16 11.01 152.74
CA HIS A 336 -9.19 11.11 151.70
C HIS A 336 -8.56 11.30 150.31
N ASP A 337 -9.14 10.66 149.30
CA ASP A 337 -8.76 10.84 147.88
C ASP A 337 -9.78 11.72 147.14
N THR A 338 -9.31 12.51 146.17
CA THR A 338 -10.18 13.15 145.19
C THR A 338 -10.74 12.12 144.19
N SER A 339 -11.77 12.48 143.44
CA SER A 339 -12.19 11.66 142.29
C SER A 339 -11.16 11.70 141.17
N TRP A 340 -11.07 10.62 140.41
CA TRP A 340 -10.25 10.55 139.19
C TRP A 340 -10.85 11.45 138.10
N ALA A 341 -10.01 12.30 137.49
CA ALA A 341 -10.41 13.19 136.41
C ALA A 341 -9.20 13.50 135.49
N GLY A 342 -9.46 14.13 134.33
CA GLY A 342 -8.41 14.62 133.41
C GLY A 342 -8.19 13.79 132.16
N ASP A 343 -8.86 12.63 132.02
CA ASP A 343 -8.81 11.85 130.78
C ASP A 343 -9.49 12.62 129.63
N HIS A 344 -8.74 12.86 128.56
CA HIS A 344 -9.29 13.43 127.34
C HIS A 344 -8.45 13.02 126.13
N SER A 345 -9.05 13.15 124.95
CA SER A 345 -8.42 12.88 123.65
C SER A 345 -8.54 14.09 122.74
N HIS A 346 -7.61 14.23 121.79
CA HIS A 346 -7.70 15.21 120.71
C HIS A 346 -7.92 14.53 119.36
N SER A 347 -8.72 15.15 118.50
CA SER A 347 -8.78 14.84 117.08
C SER A 347 -7.68 15.61 116.33
N LEU A 348 -7.02 14.93 115.39
CA LEU A 348 -6.09 15.56 114.45
C LEU A 348 -6.77 15.67 113.08
N SER A 349 -6.87 16.90 112.56
CA SER A 349 -7.29 17.14 111.19
C SER A 349 -6.08 17.58 110.35
N ILE A 350 -5.83 16.90 109.24
CA ILE A 350 -4.75 17.22 108.30
C ILE A 350 -5.38 17.86 107.05
N ASN A 351 -4.88 19.02 106.63
CA ASN A 351 -5.39 19.74 105.46
C ASN A 351 -5.18 18.94 104.16
N SER A 352 -6.09 19.13 103.18
CA SER A 352 -6.02 18.48 101.86
C SER A 352 -4.75 18.87 101.09
N SER A 353 -4.24 17.94 100.27
CA SER A 353 -3.04 18.14 99.44
C SER A 353 -3.25 19.25 98.40
N GLY A 354 -2.19 20.03 98.15
CA GLY A 354 -2.18 21.18 97.23
C GLY A 354 -2.23 20.82 95.75
N ASN A 355 -2.33 21.84 94.90
CA ASN A 355 -2.56 21.73 93.46
C ASN A 355 -1.44 20.96 92.71
N HIS A 356 -1.81 20.08 91.78
CA HIS A 356 -0.86 19.33 90.93
C HIS A 356 -1.28 19.31 89.45
N ASN A 357 -0.37 18.87 88.58
CA ASN A 357 -0.57 18.84 87.12
C ASN A 357 -0.59 17.40 86.59
N HIS A 358 -1.30 17.18 85.48
CA HIS A 358 -1.27 15.93 84.70
C HIS A 358 -0.75 16.19 83.29
N SER A 359 0.06 15.26 82.77
CA SER A 359 0.42 15.22 81.35
C SER A 359 -0.73 14.58 80.56
N VAL A 360 -1.17 15.25 79.50
CA VAL A 360 -2.13 14.70 78.53
C VAL A 360 -1.42 14.45 77.22
N THR A 361 -1.55 13.24 76.67
CA THR A 361 -1.04 12.88 75.35
C THR A 361 -2.20 12.57 74.43
N VAL A 362 -2.27 13.22 73.27
CA VAL A 362 -3.20 12.89 72.20
C VAL A 362 -2.43 12.13 71.13
N ASN A 363 -2.75 10.85 70.96
CA ASN A 363 -2.10 10.00 69.96
C ASN A 363 -2.62 10.32 68.56
N SER A 364 -1.78 10.07 67.54
CA SER A 364 -2.22 10.16 66.14
C SER A 364 -3.37 9.18 65.87
N THR A 365 -4.35 9.62 65.08
CA THR A 365 -5.49 8.81 64.65
C THR A 365 -5.68 9.01 63.15
N GLY A 366 -5.74 7.91 62.39
CA GLY A 366 -5.92 7.92 60.94
C GLY A 366 -4.92 7.01 60.22
N ASP A 367 -5.09 6.90 58.90
CA ASP A 367 -4.19 6.17 58.02
C ASP A 367 -3.09 7.08 57.44
N VAL A 368 -2.21 6.50 56.63
CA VAL A 368 -1.10 7.19 55.94
C VAL A 368 -1.55 8.18 54.84
N GLU A 369 -2.81 8.14 54.41
CA GLU A 369 -3.32 9.03 53.36
C GLU A 369 -4.77 9.42 53.65
N THR A 370 -5.07 10.71 53.50
CA THR A 370 -6.45 11.21 53.58
C THR A 370 -7.19 10.94 52.27
N ARG A 371 -8.15 10.02 52.26
CA ARG A 371 -8.88 9.64 51.04
C ARG A 371 -10.41 9.81 51.20
N PRO A 372 -11.09 10.57 50.32
CA PRO A 372 -12.53 10.45 50.19
C PRO A 372 -12.88 9.10 49.55
N MET A 373 -14.16 8.69 49.63
CA MET A 373 -14.65 7.56 48.85
C MET A 373 -14.35 7.80 47.36
N ASN A 374 -13.68 6.84 46.72
CA ASN A 374 -13.21 6.97 45.35
C ASN A 374 -13.35 5.65 44.59
N MET A 375 -13.33 5.76 43.25
CA MET A 375 -13.31 4.61 42.35
C MET A 375 -12.21 4.85 41.32
N ARG A 376 -11.32 3.87 41.15
CA ARG A 376 -10.21 3.96 40.21
C ARG A 376 -10.71 3.90 38.77
N CYS A 377 -10.03 4.63 37.90
CA CYS A 377 -10.25 4.68 36.46
C CYS A 377 -8.88 4.73 35.79
N LEU A 378 -8.82 4.34 34.51
CA LEU A 378 -7.64 4.50 33.69
C LEU A 378 -7.62 5.92 33.11
N SER A 379 -6.71 6.75 33.60
CA SER A 379 -6.48 8.09 33.04
C SER A 379 -5.56 8.01 31.82
N GLN A 380 -6.01 8.61 30.73
CA GLN A 380 -5.33 8.59 29.44
C GLN A 380 -5.47 9.93 28.71
N ILE A 381 -4.46 10.33 27.94
CA ILE A 381 -4.35 11.62 27.28
C ILE A 381 -4.40 11.48 25.76
N LYS A 382 -5.20 12.33 25.10
CA LYS A 382 -5.32 12.37 23.63
C LYS A 382 -4.01 12.87 23.01
N TYR A 383 -3.43 12.11 22.06
CA TYR A 383 -2.16 12.47 21.40
C TYR A 383 -2.29 13.09 20.00
#